data_AF-A0A1V5YZH9-F1
#
_entry.id   AF-A0A1V5YZH9-F1
#
_cell.length_a   1.000
_cell.length_b   1.000
_cell.length_c   1.000
_cell.angle_alpha   90.00
_cell.angle_beta   90.00
_cell.angle_gamma   90.00
#
_symmetry.space_group_name_H-M   'P 1'
#
loop_
_entity.id
_entity.type
_entity.pdbx_description
1 polymer ?
#
loop_
_entity_poly.entity_id
_entity_poly.type
_entity_poly.pdbx_seq_one_letter_code
_entity_poly.pdbx_strand_id
1 'polypeptide(L)'
;MTLRLYMLLAGLILWGTLAAVHPVNAGADDEMEAHYGTFTLPGFQCTIGDNTAADPHMRGYNGIFSLLPSGDGQNVFVPLFSGLNLEHYFDALPVTEPGSVFFEPRRAAMQFTRIDEHTAELYQPVTPVFGVESRTRFTATAPHYIDMHFSCTPHRSDLAGGLLGIFWASYMNAPEDKSIYFLGDGSSLESPRWIQFCTQEHNRDSTVCSENDRVNIAFQGTEKTLFTAISPLRYAVPFFYGRIREQVLIYIFQPGPLIRFAHSPSGAGATEKGDDTNPAWDFQMIIPDCEPGTSYTLDMRLVCKKWQGRDDVLEEVRRFLSGTDK
;
A
#
# COMPACT_ATOMS: atom_id res chain seq x y z
N MET A 1 -48.48 21.86 -62.31
CA MET A 1 -48.44 23.00 -61.39
C MET A 1 -47.00 23.49 -61.35
N THR A 2 -46.80 24.62 -62.00
CA THR A 2 -45.55 25.28 -62.36
C THR A 2 -45.08 26.16 -61.19
N LEU A 3 -43.78 26.20 -60.85
CA LEU A 3 -42.92 27.40 -60.92
C LEU A 3 -41.54 27.19 -60.24
N ARG A 4 -40.48 27.47 -61.00
CA ARG A 4 -39.15 27.92 -60.54
C ARG A 4 -39.24 29.38 -60.05
N LEU A 5 -38.37 29.86 -59.13
CA LEU A 5 -37.46 31.01 -59.36
C LEU A 5 -36.59 31.44 -58.13
N TYR A 6 -35.26 31.42 -58.33
CA TYR A 6 -34.22 32.47 -58.13
C TYR A 6 -33.66 32.92 -56.76
N MET A 7 -32.35 32.63 -56.60
CA MET A 7 -31.16 33.48 -56.36
C MET A 7 -31.30 34.94 -55.87
N LEU A 8 -30.44 35.34 -54.90
CA LEU A 8 -29.24 36.24 -54.99
C LEU A 8 -28.79 36.64 -53.55
N LEU A 9 -27.57 36.37 -53.05
CA LEU A 9 -26.20 36.89 -53.31
C LEU A 9 -25.91 38.34 -52.84
N ALA A 10 -25.10 38.47 -51.78
CA ALA A 10 -24.13 39.54 -51.50
C ALA A 10 -23.18 38.98 -50.41
N GLY A 11 -21.85 38.98 -50.47
CA GLY A 11 -20.91 39.77 -51.26
C GLY A 11 -20.13 40.70 -50.32
N LEU A 12 -19.00 40.26 -49.78
CA LEU A 12 -17.94 41.15 -49.30
C LEU A 12 -16.57 40.47 -49.34
N ILE A 13 -15.72 41.02 -50.20
CA ILE A 13 -14.30 40.74 -50.36
C ILE A 13 -13.55 41.72 -49.47
N LEU A 14 -12.58 41.23 -48.69
CA LEU A 14 -11.49 42.06 -48.17
C LEU A 14 -10.15 41.35 -48.41
N TRP A 15 -9.30 41.99 -49.20
CA TRP A 15 -7.87 41.71 -49.30
C TRP A 15 -7.14 42.31 -48.08
N GLY A 16 -6.09 41.64 -47.59
CA GLY A 16 -5.19 42.27 -46.62
C GLY A 16 -4.12 41.35 -46.02
N THR A 17 -2.94 41.37 -46.65
CA THR A 17 -1.58 41.20 -46.08
C THR A 17 -1.17 39.87 -45.42
N LEU A 18 -0.21 39.19 -46.09
CA LEU A 18 0.73 38.26 -45.46
C LEU A 18 1.48 38.96 -44.32
N ALA A 19 1.35 38.45 -43.10
CA ALA A 19 2.28 38.69 -42.02
C ALA A 19 3.02 37.39 -41.73
N ALA A 20 4.35 37.49 -41.64
CA ALA A 20 5.24 36.37 -41.36
C ALA A 20 4.82 35.67 -40.06
N VAL A 21 4.62 34.35 -40.14
CA VAL A 21 4.49 33.48 -38.98
C VAL A 21 5.87 33.42 -38.33
N HIS A 22 6.08 34.21 -37.28
CA HIS A 22 7.14 33.95 -36.33
C HIS A 22 6.84 32.62 -35.63
N PRO A 23 7.82 31.70 -35.50
CA PRO A 23 7.61 30.52 -34.67
C PRO A 23 7.39 31.02 -33.23
N VAL A 24 6.19 30.76 -32.71
CA VAL A 24 5.95 30.80 -31.28
C VAL A 24 6.86 29.75 -30.68
N ASN A 25 7.76 30.20 -29.80
CA ASN A 25 8.57 29.34 -28.95
C ASN A 25 7.67 28.27 -28.32
N ALA A 26 7.77 27.03 -28.82
CA ALA A 26 7.38 25.84 -28.07
C ALA A 26 8.47 25.66 -27.01
N GLY A 27 8.34 26.42 -25.92
CA GLY A 27 9.20 26.37 -24.76
C GLY A 27 8.34 26.12 -23.54
N ALA A 28 7.97 24.86 -23.36
CA ALA A 28 7.58 24.20 -22.12
C ALA A 28 7.14 22.80 -22.54
N ASP A 29 8.12 21.92 -22.78
CA ASP A 29 7.85 20.52 -22.49
C ASP A 29 7.58 20.51 -20.98
N ASP A 30 6.29 20.46 -20.60
CA ASP A 30 5.91 20.02 -19.26
C ASP A 30 6.56 18.64 -19.12
N GLU A 31 7.69 18.58 -18.41
CA GLU A 31 8.21 17.30 -17.93
C GLU A 31 7.06 16.69 -17.12
N MET A 32 6.35 15.73 -17.71
CA MET A 32 5.33 14.99 -16.99
C MET A 32 5.99 14.45 -15.74
N GLU A 33 5.54 14.92 -14.56
CA GLU A 33 6.04 14.42 -13.28
C GLU A 33 5.92 12.89 -13.30
N ALA A 34 7.05 12.21 -13.09
CA ALA A 34 7.05 10.76 -13.04
C ALA A 34 6.16 10.30 -11.88
N HIS A 35 5.21 9.40 -12.15
CA HIS A 35 4.29 8.86 -11.14
C HIS A 35 4.81 7.59 -10.45
N TYR A 36 5.92 7.06 -10.95
CA TYR A 36 6.57 5.86 -10.42
C TYR A 36 8.04 5.80 -10.85
N GLY A 37 8.79 4.89 -10.23
CA GLY A 37 10.16 4.56 -10.60
C GLY A 37 10.45 3.08 -10.43
N THR A 38 11.26 2.54 -11.34
CA THR A 38 11.77 1.17 -11.26
C THR A 38 13.22 1.17 -10.77
N PHE A 39 13.49 0.32 -9.78
CA PHE A 39 14.76 0.16 -9.09
C PHE A 39 15.25 -1.26 -9.33
N THR A 40 16.42 -1.40 -9.93
CA THR A 40 17.01 -2.72 -10.24
C THR A 40 18.30 -2.86 -9.44
N LEU A 41 18.34 -3.85 -8.55
CA LEU A 41 19.46 -4.14 -7.68
C LEU A 41 19.92 -5.59 -7.88
N PRO A 42 21.15 -5.95 -7.48
CA PRO A 42 21.52 -7.35 -7.34
C PRO A 42 20.49 -8.08 -6.45
N GLY A 43 19.85 -9.11 -6.98
CA GLY A 43 18.90 -9.93 -6.24
C GLY A 43 17.42 -9.62 -6.47
N PHE A 44 17.03 -8.43 -6.92
CA PHE A 44 15.63 -8.11 -7.25
C PHE A 44 15.45 -6.82 -8.09
N GLN A 45 14.26 -6.68 -8.67
CA GLN A 45 13.75 -5.43 -9.21
C GLN A 45 12.45 -5.06 -8.49
N CYS A 46 12.24 -3.79 -8.20
CA CYS A 46 10.95 -3.30 -7.71
C CYS A 46 10.52 -2.02 -8.42
N THR A 47 9.22 -1.84 -8.58
CA THR A 47 8.60 -0.59 -9.04
C THR A 47 7.80 0.01 -7.91
N ILE A 48 8.05 1.28 -7.59
CA ILE A 48 7.35 2.05 -6.56
C ILE A 48 6.64 3.21 -7.23
N GLY A 49 5.39 3.49 -6.86
CA GLY A 49 4.62 4.56 -7.47
C GLY A 49 3.52 5.14 -6.59
N ASP A 50 3.04 6.31 -7.01
CA ASP A 50 1.90 6.99 -6.43
C ASP A 50 0.57 6.32 -6.82
N ASN A 51 -0.57 6.97 -6.58
CA ASN A 51 -1.89 6.38 -6.86
C ASN A 51 -2.41 6.66 -8.28
N THR A 52 -1.56 7.12 -9.20
CA THR A 52 -1.85 7.26 -10.63
C THR A 52 -1.77 5.90 -11.32
N ALA A 53 -2.58 5.70 -12.37
CA ALA A 53 -2.49 4.48 -13.17
C ALA A 53 -1.17 4.43 -13.98
N ALA A 54 -0.63 3.24 -14.16
CA ALA A 54 0.48 2.95 -15.08
C ALA A 54 0.24 1.55 -15.64
N ASP A 55 0.28 1.31 -16.95
CA ASP A 55 -0.04 -0.03 -17.48
C ASP A 55 0.90 -1.12 -16.93
N PRO A 56 0.41 -2.25 -16.36
CA PRO A 56 -0.99 -2.67 -16.18
C PRO A 56 -1.63 -2.26 -14.82
N HIS A 57 -0.87 -1.64 -13.94
CA HIS A 57 -1.27 -1.15 -12.63
C HIS A 57 -2.48 -0.19 -12.66
N MET A 58 -3.49 -0.51 -11.85
CA MET A 58 -4.73 0.26 -11.82
C MET A 58 -4.63 1.54 -10.99
N ARG A 59 -5.36 2.57 -11.42
CA ARG A 59 -5.50 3.82 -10.66
C ARG A 59 -5.95 3.55 -9.23
N GLY A 60 -5.29 4.22 -8.28
CA GLY A 60 -5.63 4.27 -6.88
C GLY A 60 -4.72 3.43 -6.00
N TYR A 61 -4.07 2.42 -6.55
CA TYR A 61 -3.11 1.60 -5.81
C TYR A 61 -1.76 2.32 -5.77
N ASN A 62 -1.14 2.42 -4.60
CA ASN A 62 0.14 3.08 -4.36
C ASN A 62 1.13 2.11 -3.68
N GLY A 63 2.37 2.55 -3.43
CA GLY A 63 3.38 1.74 -2.76
C GLY A 63 4.20 0.96 -3.77
N ILE A 64 4.37 -0.35 -3.55
CA ILE A 64 5.19 -1.21 -4.40
C ILE A 64 4.30 -1.84 -5.48
N PHE A 65 4.28 -1.26 -6.68
CA PHE A 65 3.55 -1.80 -7.84
C PHE A 65 4.05 -3.20 -8.20
N SER A 66 5.36 -3.42 -8.11
CA SER A 66 5.95 -4.72 -8.42
C SER A 66 7.19 -5.03 -7.59
N LEU A 67 7.37 -6.31 -7.29
CA LEU A 67 8.59 -6.84 -6.69
C LEU A 67 8.90 -8.19 -7.36
N LEU A 68 10.00 -8.20 -8.12
CA LEU A 68 10.47 -9.31 -8.93
C LEU A 68 11.82 -9.82 -8.38
N PRO A 69 11.82 -10.92 -7.62
CA PRO A 69 13.04 -11.55 -7.14
C PRO A 69 13.89 -12.10 -8.30
N SER A 70 15.20 -12.12 -8.12
CA SER A 70 16.11 -12.70 -9.12
C SER A 70 15.90 -14.21 -9.23
N GLY A 71 15.85 -14.69 -10.48
CA GLY A 71 15.77 -16.10 -10.82
C GLY A 71 14.37 -16.57 -11.25
N ASP A 72 13.29 -16.08 -10.63
CA ASP A 72 11.91 -16.39 -11.07
C ASP A 72 11.32 -15.32 -12.01
N GLY A 73 11.76 -14.05 -11.86
CA GLY A 73 11.31 -12.91 -12.65
C GLY A 73 9.81 -12.62 -12.55
N GLN A 74 9.09 -13.22 -11.61
CA GLN A 74 7.65 -13.09 -11.48
C GLN A 74 7.29 -12.13 -10.36
N ASN A 75 6.38 -11.21 -10.64
CA ASN A 75 5.89 -10.29 -9.62
C ASN A 75 5.22 -11.10 -8.48
N VAL A 76 5.65 -10.83 -7.24
CA VAL A 76 5.01 -11.41 -6.05
C VAL A 76 3.66 -10.75 -5.75
N PHE A 77 3.41 -9.55 -6.27
CA PHE A 77 2.13 -8.86 -6.16
C PHE A 77 1.30 -8.98 -7.44
N VAL A 78 -0.02 -8.95 -7.31
CA VAL A 78 -0.94 -8.99 -8.47
C VAL A 78 -0.66 -7.76 -9.35
N PRO A 79 -0.37 -7.92 -10.66
CA PRO A 79 0.10 -6.81 -11.51
C PRO A 79 -0.83 -5.60 -11.60
N LEU A 80 -2.13 -5.79 -11.37
CA LEU A 80 -3.13 -4.72 -11.40
C LEU A 80 -3.18 -3.91 -10.09
N PHE A 81 -2.58 -4.42 -9.02
CA PHE A 81 -2.61 -3.88 -7.66
C PHE A 81 -1.17 -3.63 -7.15
N SER A 82 -0.98 -3.50 -5.84
CA SER A 82 0.34 -3.28 -5.23
C SER A 82 0.57 -4.05 -3.92
N GLY A 83 1.84 -4.15 -3.55
CA GLY A 83 2.29 -4.44 -2.20
C GLY A 83 2.47 -3.16 -1.38
N LEU A 84 2.37 -3.25 -0.05
CA LEU A 84 2.51 -2.12 0.86
C LEU A 84 1.69 -0.89 0.43
N ASN A 85 0.49 -1.15 -0.07
CA ASN A 85 -0.46 -0.14 -0.51
C ASN A 85 -1.08 0.55 0.70
N LEU A 86 -0.87 1.85 0.86
CA LEU A 86 -1.63 2.64 1.84
C LEU A 86 -3.09 2.66 1.38
N GLU A 87 -3.93 1.85 2.03
CA GLU A 87 -5.23 1.48 1.49
C GLU A 87 -6.32 2.40 2.00
N HIS A 88 -6.41 2.57 3.32
CA HIS A 88 -7.45 3.35 3.96
C HIS A 88 -7.00 3.88 5.31
N TYR A 89 -7.62 5.00 5.70
CA TYR A 89 -7.67 5.47 7.08
C TYR A 89 -9.01 5.06 7.69
N PHE A 90 -9.05 4.92 9.01
CA PHE A 90 -10.29 4.67 9.72
C PHE A 90 -10.26 5.29 11.13
N ASP A 91 -11.44 5.53 11.67
CA ASP A 91 -11.65 5.87 13.08
C ASP A 91 -12.70 4.91 13.67
N ALA A 92 -13.35 5.26 14.79
CA ALA A 92 -14.36 4.40 15.40
C ALA A 92 -15.73 4.38 14.69
N LEU A 93 -15.93 5.14 13.60
CA LEU A 93 -17.20 5.13 12.84
C LEU A 93 -17.35 3.88 11.97
N PRO A 94 -18.59 3.48 11.64
CA PRO A 94 -18.81 2.36 10.73
C PRO A 94 -18.39 2.73 9.30
N VAL A 95 -18.05 1.71 8.50
CA VAL A 95 -17.75 1.87 7.08
C VAL A 95 -19.06 1.96 6.27
N THR A 96 -19.84 3.02 6.50
CA THR A 96 -21.08 3.30 5.75
C THR A 96 -20.88 4.28 4.61
N GLU A 97 -19.71 4.94 4.57
CA GLU A 97 -19.39 5.94 3.58
C GLU A 97 -19.03 5.31 2.22
N PRO A 98 -19.25 6.02 1.10
CA PRO A 98 -18.86 5.55 -0.22
C PRO A 98 -17.38 5.13 -0.27
N GLY A 99 -17.03 4.19 -1.16
CA GLY A 99 -15.66 3.71 -1.28
C GLY A 99 -14.62 4.80 -1.58
N SER A 100 -15.03 5.97 -2.08
CA SER A 100 -14.14 7.14 -2.24
C SER A 100 -13.67 7.75 -0.92
N VAL A 101 -14.48 7.62 0.14
CA VAL A 101 -14.19 8.08 1.50
C VAL A 101 -13.42 7.02 2.27
N PHE A 102 -13.87 5.76 2.19
CA PHE A 102 -13.19 4.67 2.88
C PHE A 102 -11.76 4.48 2.35
N PHE A 103 -11.59 4.38 1.03
CA PHE A 103 -10.27 4.26 0.39
C PHE A 103 -9.63 5.62 0.11
N GLU A 104 -9.79 6.60 1.00
CA GLU A 104 -9.32 7.98 0.78
C GLU A 104 -7.85 8.06 0.30
N PRO A 105 -6.87 7.34 0.87
CA PRO A 105 -5.48 7.38 0.39
C PRO A 105 -5.31 6.99 -1.09
N ARG A 106 -6.21 6.14 -1.61
CA ARG A 106 -6.24 5.74 -3.03
C ARG A 106 -6.83 6.79 -3.95
N ARG A 107 -7.44 7.84 -3.40
CA ARG A 107 -8.21 8.84 -4.15
C ARG A 107 -7.63 10.23 -4.01
N ALA A 108 -7.19 10.59 -2.81
CA ALA A 108 -6.51 11.86 -2.55
C ALA A 108 -5.18 11.89 -3.30
N ALA A 109 -4.85 13.00 -3.95
CA ALA A 109 -3.64 13.10 -4.77
C ALA A 109 -2.39 12.72 -3.97
N MET A 110 -1.52 11.94 -4.59
CA MET A 110 -0.26 11.50 -4.04
C MET A 110 0.83 11.78 -5.07
N GLN A 111 1.98 12.26 -4.61
CA GLN A 111 3.11 12.62 -5.45
C GLN A 111 4.23 11.61 -5.24
N PHE A 112 4.72 11.05 -6.35
CA PHE A 112 5.95 10.28 -6.36
C PHE A 112 7.15 11.20 -6.51
N THR A 113 8.24 10.89 -5.80
CA THR A 113 9.55 11.50 -6.02
C THR A 113 10.62 10.42 -5.97
N ARG A 114 11.42 10.32 -7.03
CA ARG A 114 12.66 9.54 -7.00
C ARG A 114 13.73 10.36 -6.29
N ILE A 115 14.23 9.85 -5.17
CA ILE A 115 15.26 10.53 -4.38
C ILE A 115 16.65 10.20 -4.93
N ASP A 116 16.92 8.92 -5.22
CA ASP A 116 18.19 8.45 -5.77
C ASP A 116 18.03 7.12 -6.56
N GLU A 117 19.13 6.38 -6.75
CA GLU A 117 19.15 5.11 -7.48
C GLU A 117 18.44 3.95 -6.74
N HIS A 118 18.14 4.12 -5.46
CA HIS A 118 17.64 3.09 -4.54
C HIS A 118 16.43 3.56 -3.70
N THR A 119 16.16 4.86 -3.67
CA THR A 119 15.17 5.47 -2.77
C THR A 119 14.08 6.21 -3.54
N ALA A 120 12.84 5.99 -3.14
CA ALA A 120 11.67 6.75 -3.57
C ALA A 120 10.88 7.27 -2.36
N GLU A 121 10.15 8.35 -2.57
CA GLU A 121 9.21 8.90 -1.60
C GLU A 121 7.83 9.10 -2.25
N LEU A 122 6.79 8.77 -1.49
CA LEU A 122 5.40 9.08 -1.78
C LEU A 122 4.92 10.12 -0.78
N TYR A 123 4.54 11.30 -1.25
CA TYR A 123 3.98 12.36 -0.42
C TYR A 123 2.49 12.52 -0.70
N GLN A 124 1.68 12.53 0.35
CA GLN A 124 0.26 12.83 0.28
C GLN A 124 -0.04 14.06 1.16
N PRO A 125 -0.47 15.19 0.56
CA PRO A 125 -0.95 16.34 1.31
C PRO A 125 -2.14 15.98 2.21
N VAL A 126 -2.51 16.91 3.11
CA VAL A 126 -3.66 16.75 4.02
C VAL A 126 -4.89 16.25 3.27
N THR A 127 -5.32 15.03 3.58
CA THR A 127 -6.46 14.40 2.90
C THR A 127 -7.79 15.07 3.29
N PRO A 128 -8.77 15.16 2.37
CA PRO A 128 -9.97 15.97 2.59
C PRO A 128 -10.92 15.48 3.70
N VAL A 129 -10.97 14.19 3.98
CA VAL A 129 -11.89 13.57 4.95
C VAL A 129 -11.19 13.37 6.29
N PHE A 130 -10.14 12.54 6.34
CA PHE A 130 -9.45 12.22 7.60
C PHE A 130 -8.45 13.31 8.01
N GLY A 131 -8.10 14.23 7.11
CA GLY A 131 -7.21 15.35 7.41
C GLY A 131 -5.80 14.90 7.74
N VAL A 132 -5.27 13.88 7.05
CA VAL A 132 -3.95 13.32 7.33
C VAL A 132 -2.97 13.76 6.23
N GLU A 133 -1.89 14.43 6.61
CA GLU A 133 -0.70 14.57 5.75
C GLU A 133 0.18 13.33 5.96
N SER A 134 0.75 12.75 4.91
CA SER A 134 1.65 11.60 5.06
C SER A 134 2.80 11.57 4.06
N ARG A 135 3.90 10.92 4.47
CA ARG A 135 5.06 10.61 3.62
C ARG A 135 5.44 9.15 3.83
N THR A 136 5.66 8.42 2.73
CA THR A 136 6.21 7.07 2.74
C THR A 136 7.50 7.05 1.95
N ARG A 137 8.62 6.78 2.61
CA ARG A 137 9.90 6.58 1.96
C ARG A 137 10.21 5.09 1.87
N PHE A 138 10.56 4.64 0.67
CA PHE A 138 11.01 3.29 0.40
C PHE A 138 12.49 3.33 0.02
N THR A 139 13.31 2.50 0.68
CA THR A 139 14.74 2.33 0.36
C THR A 139 15.00 0.87 0.01
N ALA A 140 15.33 0.62 -1.25
CA ALA A 140 15.68 -0.69 -1.76
C ALA A 140 17.17 -0.98 -1.52
N THR A 141 17.48 -2.07 -0.82
CA THR A 141 18.85 -2.48 -0.49
C THR A 141 19.10 -3.92 -0.93
N ALA A 142 20.18 -4.13 -1.69
CA ALA A 142 20.59 -5.47 -2.11
C ALA A 142 20.96 -6.33 -0.88
N PRO A 143 20.69 -7.66 -0.91
CA PRO A 143 20.17 -8.40 -2.05
C PRO A 143 18.64 -8.53 -2.11
N HIS A 144 17.92 -8.13 -1.06
CA HIS A 144 16.52 -8.55 -0.89
C HIS A 144 15.73 -7.71 0.13
N TYR A 145 16.17 -6.48 0.42
CA TYR A 145 15.56 -5.63 1.44
C TYR A 145 14.86 -4.45 0.82
N ILE A 146 13.67 -4.14 1.31
CA ILE A 146 13.00 -2.86 1.10
C ILE A 146 12.59 -2.33 2.47
N ASP A 147 13.21 -1.25 2.89
CA ASP A 147 12.84 -0.54 4.11
C ASP A 147 11.74 0.48 3.79
N MET A 148 10.68 0.51 4.61
CA MET A 148 9.61 1.50 4.54
C MET A 148 9.64 2.35 5.81
N HIS A 149 9.85 3.65 5.63
CA HIS A 149 9.64 4.67 6.65
C HIS A 149 8.38 5.46 6.31
N PHE A 150 7.33 5.27 7.10
CA PHE A 150 6.10 6.04 7.01
C PHE A 150 6.05 7.09 8.11
N SER A 151 5.58 8.28 7.78
CA SER A 151 5.23 9.33 8.74
C SER A 151 3.88 9.93 8.37
N CYS A 152 3.09 10.27 9.38
CA CYS A 152 1.84 10.99 9.18
C CYS A 152 1.62 12.06 10.25
N THR A 153 0.90 13.11 9.88
CA THR A 153 0.44 14.18 10.77
C THR A 153 -1.07 14.34 10.57
N PRO A 154 -1.90 13.92 11.54
CA PRO A 154 -3.32 14.21 11.52
C PRO A 154 -3.56 15.68 11.87
N HIS A 155 -4.49 16.33 11.19
CA HIS A 155 -4.86 17.73 11.43
C HIS A 155 -6.24 17.88 12.06
N ARG A 156 -7.01 16.78 12.15
CA ARG A 156 -8.34 16.75 12.75
C ARG A 156 -8.26 16.45 14.25
N SER A 157 -9.10 17.15 15.02
CA SER A 157 -9.26 16.95 16.47
C SER A 157 -10.51 16.15 16.85
N ASP A 158 -11.29 15.73 15.85
CA ASP A 158 -12.62 15.17 16.00
C ASP A 158 -12.77 13.77 15.40
N LEU A 159 -11.66 13.04 15.22
CA LEU A 159 -11.69 11.64 14.82
C LEU A 159 -12.43 10.80 15.87
N ALA A 160 -13.38 9.96 15.42
CA ALA A 160 -14.25 9.24 16.34
C ALA A 160 -13.47 8.23 17.18
N GLY A 161 -13.80 8.19 18.48
CA GLY A 161 -13.07 7.36 19.44
C GLY A 161 -11.68 7.89 19.79
N GLY A 162 -11.31 9.09 19.32
CA GLY A 162 -10.01 9.71 19.61
C GLY A 162 -8.83 8.94 19.01
N LEU A 163 -9.05 8.20 17.92
CA LEU A 163 -8.03 7.35 17.32
C LEU A 163 -7.90 7.58 15.83
N LEU A 164 -6.70 7.33 15.31
CA LEU A 164 -6.45 7.16 13.88
C LEU A 164 -5.96 5.72 13.64
N GLY A 165 -6.70 5.00 12.81
CA GLY A 165 -6.28 3.75 12.22
C GLY A 165 -5.76 3.96 10.81
N ILE A 166 -4.66 3.29 10.47
CA ILE A 166 -4.04 3.34 9.16
C ILE A 166 -3.82 1.91 8.69
N PHE A 167 -4.26 1.59 7.47
CA PHE A 167 -4.26 0.24 6.95
C PHE A 167 -3.44 0.12 5.67
N TRP A 168 -2.60 -0.91 5.60
CA TRP A 168 -1.84 -1.27 4.42
C TRP A 168 -2.24 -2.64 3.90
N ALA A 169 -2.39 -2.72 2.58
CA ALA A 169 -2.67 -3.97 1.89
C ALA A 169 -1.46 -4.47 1.08
N SER A 170 -1.21 -5.78 1.08
CA SER A 170 -0.28 -6.39 0.12
C SER A 170 -0.97 -7.48 -0.68
N TYR A 171 -1.28 -7.19 -1.95
CA TYR A 171 -2.06 -8.06 -2.82
C TYR A 171 -1.21 -9.14 -3.48
N MET A 172 -1.26 -10.36 -2.95
CA MET A 172 -0.31 -11.41 -3.32
C MET A 172 -0.74 -12.16 -4.59
N ASN A 173 0.21 -12.41 -5.48
CA ASN A 173 -0.04 -13.02 -6.78
C ASN A 173 -0.03 -14.56 -6.71
N ALA A 174 -1.20 -15.13 -6.46
CA ALA A 174 -1.46 -16.57 -6.50
C ALA A 174 -0.43 -17.44 -5.75
N PRO A 175 -0.15 -17.17 -4.45
CA PRO A 175 0.72 -18.05 -3.66
C PRO A 175 0.08 -19.43 -3.48
N GLU A 176 0.90 -20.49 -3.46
CA GLU A 176 0.46 -21.86 -3.22
C GLU A 176 -0.10 -22.05 -1.81
N ASP A 177 0.38 -21.23 -0.88
CA ASP A 177 -0.12 -21.13 0.49
C ASP A 177 -0.51 -19.68 0.77
N LYS A 178 -1.80 -19.46 1.00
CA LYS A 178 -2.36 -18.12 1.25
C LYS A 178 -2.02 -17.59 2.64
N SER A 179 -1.55 -18.45 3.54
CA SER A 179 -1.34 -18.14 4.95
C SER A 179 -0.23 -17.12 5.19
N ILE A 180 -0.36 -16.39 6.30
CA ILE A 180 0.77 -15.77 6.98
C ILE A 180 1.15 -16.58 8.22
N TYR A 181 2.40 -16.44 8.63
CA TYR A 181 3.00 -17.14 9.76
C TYR A 181 3.63 -16.16 10.73
N PHE A 182 3.37 -16.34 12.01
CA PHE A 182 3.94 -15.50 13.07
C PHE A 182 4.16 -16.32 14.35
N LEU A 183 4.85 -15.73 15.32
CA LEU A 183 5.03 -16.32 16.64
C LEU A 183 3.83 -16.00 17.52
N GLY A 184 3.16 -17.03 18.04
CA GLY A 184 1.95 -16.89 18.84
C GLY A 184 2.21 -16.36 20.26
N ASP A 185 1.12 -16.07 20.98
CA ASP A 185 1.13 -15.63 22.39
C ASP A 185 2.12 -16.42 23.28
N GLY A 186 2.87 -15.71 24.11
CA GLY A 186 3.92 -16.24 25.00
C GLY A 186 5.12 -16.88 24.29
N SER A 187 5.26 -16.69 22.98
CA SER A 187 6.43 -17.12 22.21
C SER A 187 7.56 -16.08 22.31
N SER A 188 8.76 -16.46 21.88
CA SER A 188 9.87 -15.53 21.65
C SER A 188 10.70 -15.99 20.47
N LEU A 189 11.67 -15.18 20.04
CA LEU A 189 12.65 -15.59 19.02
C LEU A 189 13.48 -16.81 19.48
N GLU A 190 13.66 -16.98 20.79
CA GLU A 190 14.53 -18.05 21.34
C GLU A 190 13.78 -19.32 21.71
N SER A 191 12.46 -19.22 21.85
CA SER A 191 11.56 -20.36 22.03
C SER A 191 10.35 -20.20 21.11
N PRO A 192 10.53 -20.32 19.77
CA PRO A 192 9.50 -19.98 18.80
C PRO A 192 8.35 -21.01 18.79
N ARG A 193 7.12 -20.50 18.94
CA ARG A 193 5.87 -21.25 18.74
C ARG A 193 5.12 -20.64 17.56
N TRP A 194 5.22 -21.30 16.42
CA TRP A 194 4.66 -20.82 15.16
C TRP A 194 3.15 -21.02 15.08
N ILE A 195 2.48 -19.99 14.59
CA ILE A 195 1.08 -20.02 14.16
C ILE A 195 1.06 -19.92 12.64
N GLN A 196 0.24 -20.76 12.01
CA GLN A 196 -0.17 -20.60 10.61
C GLN A 196 -1.56 -19.98 10.63
N PHE A 197 -1.71 -18.86 9.93
CA PHE A 197 -2.95 -18.09 9.93
C PHE A 197 -3.42 -17.83 8.50
N CYS A 198 -4.54 -18.45 8.16
CA CYS A 198 -5.30 -18.19 6.94
C CYS A 198 -6.77 -18.14 7.33
N THR A 199 -7.38 -16.98 7.19
CA THR A 199 -8.82 -16.84 7.43
C THR A 199 -9.63 -17.62 6.41
N GLN A 200 -10.77 -18.15 6.83
CA GLN A 200 -11.67 -18.89 5.94
C GLN A 200 -12.46 -17.97 5.01
N GLU A 201 -12.78 -16.77 5.50
CA GLU A 201 -13.62 -15.79 4.81
C GLU A 201 -13.02 -14.40 4.97
N HIS A 202 -13.34 -13.53 4.03
CA HIS A 202 -13.05 -12.11 4.15
C HIS A 202 -13.83 -11.53 5.36
N ASN A 203 -13.20 -10.63 6.13
CA ASN A 203 -13.78 -9.99 7.33
C ASN A 203 -14.15 -10.94 8.48
N ARG A 204 -13.58 -12.14 8.53
CA ARG A 204 -13.81 -13.10 9.61
C ARG A 204 -12.50 -13.42 10.34
N ASP A 205 -12.43 -13.00 11.59
CA ASP A 205 -11.27 -13.19 12.47
C ASP A 205 -9.96 -12.73 11.83
N SER A 206 -10.03 -11.72 10.96
CA SER A 206 -8.99 -11.26 10.04
C SER A 206 -7.85 -10.48 10.70
N THR A 207 -8.07 -9.90 11.89
CA THR A 207 -7.10 -9.04 12.56
C THR A 207 -6.44 -9.73 13.76
N VAL A 208 -5.13 -9.91 13.74
CA VAL A 208 -4.35 -10.48 14.86
C VAL A 208 -3.68 -9.34 15.64
N CYS A 209 -4.02 -9.24 16.92
CA CYS A 209 -3.42 -8.28 17.84
C CYS A 209 -2.09 -8.78 18.42
N SER A 210 -1.20 -7.86 18.81
CA SER A 210 -0.06 -8.20 19.65
C SER A 210 -0.54 -8.79 20.97
N GLU A 211 0.21 -9.71 21.58
CA GLU A 211 -0.04 -10.17 22.95
C GLU A 211 -0.09 -9.01 23.95
N ASN A 212 0.64 -7.94 23.67
CA ASN A 212 0.73 -6.72 24.47
C ASN A 212 -0.25 -5.62 24.06
N ASP A 213 -1.06 -5.82 23.01
CA ASP A 213 -2.12 -4.88 22.63
C ASP A 213 -3.20 -4.84 23.73
N ARG A 214 -3.35 -3.70 24.38
CA ARG A 214 -4.38 -3.42 25.39
C ARG A 214 -5.46 -2.46 24.90
N VAL A 215 -5.36 -1.99 23.65
CA VAL A 215 -6.29 -1.01 23.09
C VAL A 215 -7.57 -1.72 22.67
N ASN A 216 -8.66 -1.40 23.35
CA ASN A 216 -9.99 -1.83 22.94
C ASN A 216 -10.69 -0.70 22.18
N ILE A 217 -10.92 -0.89 20.88
CA ILE A 217 -11.61 0.10 20.05
C ILE A 217 -13.10 -0.23 20.05
N ALA A 218 -13.90 0.67 20.61
CA ALA A 218 -15.35 0.58 20.59
C ALA A 218 -15.89 1.08 19.23
N PHE A 219 -15.74 0.27 18.19
CA PHE A 219 -16.31 0.57 16.88
C PHE A 219 -17.83 0.71 16.97
N GLN A 220 -18.35 1.72 16.29
CA GLN A 220 -19.79 1.92 16.14
C GLN A 220 -20.32 1.01 15.02
N GLY A 221 -21.53 0.48 15.21
CA GLY A 221 -22.15 -0.46 14.27
C GLY A 221 -21.79 -1.94 14.55
N THR A 222 -22.33 -2.83 13.72
CA THR A 222 -22.20 -4.29 13.88
C THR A 222 -21.49 -4.98 12.73
N GLU A 223 -21.17 -4.25 11.66
CA GLU A 223 -20.53 -4.80 10.48
C GLU A 223 -19.06 -5.11 10.77
N LYS A 224 -18.64 -6.33 10.42
CA LYS A 224 -17.24 -6.72 10.49
C LYS A 224 -16.56 -6.39 9.18
N THR A 225 -15.43 -5.71 9.28
CA THR A 225 -14.47 -5.39 8.22
C THR A 225 -13.12 -6.00 8.58
N LEU A 226 -12.18 -6.03 7.64
CA LEU A 226 -10.85 -6.63 7.87
C LEU A 226 -10.22 -6.11 9.16
N PHE A 227 -10.27 -4.81 9.42
CA PHE A 227 -9.64 -4.16 10.56
C PHE A 227 -10.42 -4.23 11.89
N THR A 228 -11.72 -4.54 11.84
CA THR A 228 -12.56 -4.68 13.04
C THR A 228 -12.78 -6.14 13.46
N ALA A 229 -12.56 -7.10 12.55
CA ALA A 229 -12.75 -8.53 12.80
C ALA A 229 -11.58 -9.13 13.59
N ILE A 230 -11.52 -8.87 14.90
CA ILE A 230 -10.45 -9.34 15.78
C ILE A 230 -10.43 -10.87 15.91
N SER A 231 -9.28 -11.46 15.63
CA SER A 231 -8.95 -12.87 15.83
C SER A 231 -8.76 -13.19 17.32
N PRO A 232 -9.11 -14.40 17.79
CA PRO A 232 -8.72 -14.85 19.11
C PRO A 232 -7.21 -15.14 19.22
N LEU A 233 -6.50 -15.25 18.09
CA LEU A 233 -5.06 -15.45 18.05
C LEU A 233 -4.33 -14.13 18.33
N ARG A 234 -3.13 -14.23 18.91
CA ARG A 234 -2.25 -13.09 19.20
C ARG A 234 -0.82 -13.38 18.78
N TYR A 235 -0.08 -12.35 18.42
CA TYR A 235 1.35 -12.47 18.07
C TYR A 235 2.26 -11.94 19.17
N ALA A 236 3.41 -12.57 19.39
CA ALA A 236 4.36 -12.18 20.43
C ALA A 236 5.47 -11.23 19.93
N VAL A 237 5.90 -11.38 18.67
CA VAL A 237 6.99 -10.60 18.06
C VAL A 237 6.44 -9.88 16.84
N PRO A 238 6.77 -8.59 16.61
CA PRO A 238 6.17 -7.77 15.56
C PRO A 238 6.74 -8.12 14.17
N PHE A 239 6.49 -9.34 13.72
CA PHE A 239 6.71 -9.75 12.35
C PHE A 239 5.70 -10.84 11.95
N PHE A 240 5.49 -10.96 10.65
CA PHE A 240 4.92 -12.16 10.05
C PHE A 240 5.64 -12.45 8.73
N TYR A 241 5.47 -13.66 8.21
CA TYR A 241 5.93 -13.99 6.87
C TYR A 241 4.89 -14.78 6.10
N GLY A 242 4.93 -14.67 4.78
CA GLY A 242 4.18 -15.53 3.86
C GLY A 242 5.13 -16.16 2.84
N ARG A 243 4.66 -17.21 2.16
CA ARG A 243 5.45 -17.90 1.14
C ARG A 243 4.76 -17.81 -0.22
N ILE A 244 5.55 -17.64 -1.26
CA ILE A 244 5.09 -17.58 -2.63
C ILE A 244 6.16 -18.19 -3.52
N ARG A 245 5.85 -19.28 -4.22
CA ARG A 245 6.82 -20.03 -5.02
C ARG A 245 8.04 -20.45 -4.18
N GLU A 246 9.25 -20.14 -4.65
CA GLU A 246 10.51 -20.36 -3.93
C GLU A 246 10.82 -19.27 -2.89
N GLN A 247 10.01 -18.22 -2.79
CA GLN A 247 10.30 -17.03 -2.02
C GLN A 247 9.58 -17.02 -0.68
N VAL A 248 10.17 -16.27 0.25
CA VAL A 248 9.55 -15.84 1.50
C VAL A 248 9.52 -14.32 1.52
N LEU A 249 8.36 -13.77 1.90
CA LEU A 249 8.22 -12.36 2.23
C LEU A 249 8.10 -12.23 3.73
N ILE A 250 9.02 -11.50 4.37
CA ILE A 250 9.02 -11.28 5.81
C ILE A 250 8.75 -9.79 6.05
N TYR A 251 7.69 -9.50 6.80
CA TYR A 251 7.28 -8.15 7.19
C TYR A 251 7.71 -7.97 8.64
N ILE A 252 8.70 -7.13 8.90
CA ILE A 252 9.29 -6.93 10.23
C ILE A 252 9.09 -5.47 10.62
N PHE A 253 8.45 -5.23 11.77
CA PHE A 253 8.10 -3.88 12.22
C PHE A 253 8.98 -3.47 13.42
N GLN A 254 9.48 -2.23 13.39
CA GLN A 254 10.17 -1.66 14.54
C GLN A 254 9.18 -1.54 15.72
N PRO A 255 9.56 -1.96 16.95
CA PRO A 255 8.71 -1.76 18.12
C PRO A 255 8.49 -0.27 18.41
N GLY A 256 7.28 0.07 18.87
CA GLY A 256 6.89 1.45 19.23
C GLY A 256 5.45 1.71 18.82
N PRO A 257 5.15 1.76 17.51
CA PRO A 257 3.79 1.81 17.00
C PRO A 257 2.97 0.59 17.42
N LEU A 258 1.67 0.79 17.65
CA LEU A 258 0.75 -0.32 17.86
C LEU A 258 0.36 -0.95 16.51
N ILE A 259 0.91 -2.12 16.23
CA ILE A 259 0.66 -2.85 14.98
C ILE A 259 -0.35 -3.98 15.19
N ARG A 260 -1.25 -4.16 14.22
CA ARG A 260 -2.10 -5.35 14.09
C ARG A 260 -1.87 -5.99 12.74
N PHE A 261 -1.77 -7.32 12.70
CA PHE A 261 -1.67 -8.03 11.42
C PHE A 261 -3.07 -8.23 10.87
N ALA A 262 -3.23 -8.19 9.56
CA ALA A 262 -4.49 -8.47 8.90
C ALA A 262 -4.30 -9.48 7.77
N HIS A 263 -5.33 -10.28 7.51
CA HIS A 263 -5.31 -11.25 6.44
C HIS A 263 -6.67 -11.32 5.74
N SER A 264 -6.62 -11.35 4.42
CA SER A 264 -7.75 -11.66 3.55
C SER A 264 -7.42 -12.86 2.68
N PRO A 265 -8.28 -13.90 2.59
CA PRO A 265 -8.00 -15.05 1.75
C PRO A 265 -8.27 -14.78 0.26
N SER A 266 -8.89 -13.62 -0.06
CA SER A 266 -9.39 -13.26 -1.38
C SER A 266 -9.26 -11.77 -1.70
N GLY A 267 -8.39 -11.05 -0.98
CA GLY A 267 -8.32 -9.58 -1.02
C GLY A 267 -7.92 -9.03 -2.39
N ALA A 268 -7.21 -9.84 -3.19
CA ALA A 268 -6.73 -9.50 -4.53
C ALA A 268 -7.57 -10.16 -5.64
N GLY A 269 -8.82 -10.54 -5.37
CA GLY A 269 -9.73 -11.09 -6.38
C GLY A 269 -9.38 -12.51 -6.83
N ALA A 270 -9.90 -12.91 -7.99
CA ALA A 270 -9.68 -14.25 -8.54
C ALA A 270 -8.25 -14.42 -9.11
N THR A 271 -7.73 -15.65 -9.05
CA THR A 271 -6.51 -16.03 -9.79
C THR A 271 -6.74 -15.92 -11.30
N GLU A 272 -5.66 -15.84 -12.09
CA GLU A 272 -5.75 -15.79 -13.56
C GLU A 272 -6.56 -16.97 -14.15
N LYS A 273 -6.44 -18.15 -13.54
CA LYS A 273 -7.19 -19.36 -13.93
C LYS A 273 -8.64 -19.35 -13.46
N GLY A 274 -9.00 -18.49 -12.51
CA GLY A 274 -10.34 -18.40 -11.93
C GLY A 274 -10.74 -19.58 -11.03
N ASP A 275 -9.79 -20.43 -10.64
CA ASP A 275 -10.00 -21.63 -9.82
C ASP A 275 -9.74 -21.41 -8.33
N ASP A 276 -9.14 -20.26 -7.96
CA ASP A 276 -8.95 -19.81 -6.59
C ASP A 276 -8.94 -18.27 -6.54
N THR A 277 -8.50 -17.72 -5.41
CA THR A 277 -8.45 -16.30 -5.09
C THR A 277 -7.05 -15.91 -4.59
N ASN A 278 -6.64 -14.70 -4.93
CA ASN A 278 -5.41 -14.10 -4.48
C ASN A 278 -5.62 -13.49 -3.07
N PRO A 279 -4.79 -13.85 -2.07
CA PRO A 279 -4.93 -13.30 -0.72
C PRO A 279 -4.34 -11.89 -0.62
N ALA A 280 -4.59 -11.24 0.51
CA ALA A 280 -3.89 -10.02 0.90
C ALA A 280 -3.23 -10.22 2.28
N TRP A 281 -1.95 -9.85 2.36
CA TRP A 281 -1.12 -9.90 3.55
C TRP A 281 -0.93 -8.48 4.08
N ASP A 282 -1.72 -8.16 5.09
CA ASP A 282 -2.05 -6.79 5.44
C ASP A 282 -1.60 -6.48 6.86
N PHE A 283 -1.57 -5.20 7.20
CA PHE A 283 -1.36 -4.78 8.58
C PHE A 283 -1.95 -3.39 8.82
N GLN A 284 -1.99 -3.02 10.09
CA GLN A 284 -2.60 -1.79 10.58
C GLN A 284 -1.64 -1.15 11.56
N MET A 285 -1.57 0.18 11.53
CA MET A 285 -1.05 1.00 12.63
C MET A 285 -2.24 1.66 13.33
N ILE A 286 -2.27 1.55 14.66
CA ILE A 286 -3.28 2.17 15.50
C ILE A 286 -2.63 3.28 16.31
N ILE A 287 -3.18 4.48 16.23
CA ILE A 287 -2.78 5.64 17.02
C ILE A 287 -3.94 5.98 17.96
N PRO A 288 -3.96 5.44 19.19
CA PRO A 288 -4.91 5.87 20.20
C PRO A 288 -4.54 7.28 20.68
N ASP A 289 -5.52 8.00 21.21
CA ASP A 289 -5.36 9.36 21.74
C ASP A 289 -4.64 10.28 20.74
N CYS A 290 -5.10 10.23 19.48
CA CYS A 290 -4.50 10.89 18.34
C CYS A 290 -4.55 12.42 18.49
N GLU A 291 -3.38 13.07 18.47
CA GLU A 291 -3.25 14.51 18.68
C GLU A 291 -3.05 15.25 17.34
N PRO A 292 -3.86 16.29 17.05
CA PRO A 292 -3.68 17.11 15.86
C PRO A 292 -2.31 17.80 15.84
N GLY A 293 -1.63 17.74 14.70
CA GLY A 293 -0.32 18.36 14.49
C GLY A 293 0.86 17.55 15.04
N THR A 294 0.61 16.43 15.73
CA THR A 294 1.66 15.52 16.20
C THR A 294 2.03 14.54 15.08
N SER A 295 3.32 14.37 14.83
CA SER A 295 3.81 13.41 13.84
C SER A 295 3.98 12.02 14.44
N TYR A 296 3.48 11.01 13.74
CA TYR A 296 3.59 9.59 14.10
C TYR A 296 4.32 8.84 12.99
N THR A 297 5.10 7.83 13.35
CA THR A 297 5.93 7.09 12.39
C THR A 297 5.75 5.59 12.47
N LEU A 298 6.08 4.91 11.37
CA LEU A 298 6.23 3.46 11.28
C LEU A 298 7.49 3.16 10.48
N ASP A 299 8.42 2.44 11.10
CA ASP A 299 9.59 1.85 10.44
C ASP A 299 9.36 0.35 10.29
N MET A 300 9.49 -0.17 9.06
CA MET A 300 9.44 -1.61 8.81
C MET A 300 10.39 -2.02 7.69
N ARG A 301 10.69 -3.31 7.65
CA ARG A 301 11.43 -3.95 6.58
C ARG A 301 10.59 -5.04 5.93
N LEU A 302 10.54 -5.01 4.61
CA LEU A 302 10.13 -6.12 3.77
C LEU A 302 11.39 -6.87 3.29
N VAL A 303 11.50 -8.13 3.65
CA VAL A 303 12.52 -9.06 3.14
C VAL A 303 11.88 -9.91 2.05
N CYS A 304 12.48 -10.03 0.87
CA CYS A 304 12.01 -10.93 -0.19
C CYS A 304 13.16 -11.78 -0.74
N LYS A 305 13.31 -12.99 -0.21
CA LYS A 305 14.43 -13.89 -0.51
C LYS A 305 13.96 -15.33 -0.70
N LYS A 306 14.84 -16.19 -1.20
CA LYS A 306 14.57 -17.63 -1.28
C LYS A 306 14.32 -18.22 0.10
N TRP A 307 13.29 -19.06 0.22
CA TRP A 307 12.96 -19.76 1.45
C TRP A 307 14.09 -20.72 1.86
N GLN A 308 14.64 -20.51 3.06
CA GLN A 308 15.69 -21.37 3.65
C GLN A 308 15.29 -21.98 5.00
N GLY A 309 14.01 -21.87 5.37
CA GLY A 309 13.49 -22.39 6.64
C GLY A 309 13.20 -21.30 7.66
N ARG A 310 12.59 -21.70 8.78
CA ARG A 310 12.17 -20.78 9.84
C ARG A 310 13.34 -20.17 10.60
N ASP A 311 14.45 -20.88 10.73
CA ASP A 311 15.64 -20.35 11.40
C ASP A 311 16.23 -19.16 10.63
N ASP A 312 16.24 -19.23 9.30
CA ASP A 312 16.62 -18.11 8.42
C ASP A 312 15.69 -16.90 8.61
N VAL A 313 14.37 -17.13 8.69
CA VAL A 313 13.40 -16.06 9.01
C VAL A 313 13.71 -15.41 10.36
N LEU A 314 13.93 -16.22 11.40
CA LEU A 314 14.23 -15.69 12.74
C LEU A 314 15.55 -14.93 12.77
N GLU A 315 16.53 -15.30 11.95
CA GLU A 315 17.77 -14.55 11.82
C GLU A 315 17.54 -13.15 11.22
N GLU A 316 16.78 -13.03 10.14
CA GLU A 316 16.42 -11.73 9.55
C GLU A 316 15.68 -10.84 10.56
N VAL A 317 14.76 -11.43 11.33
CA VAL A 317 14.03 -10.72 12.40
C VAL A 317 14.98 -10.24 13.50
N ARG A 318 15.90 -11.10 13.97
CA ARG A 318 16.90 -10.70 14.97
C ARG A 318 17.80 -9.57 14.46
N ARG A 319 18.25 -9.66 13.21
CA ARG A 319 19.17 -8.69 12.61
C ARG A 319 18.55 -7.30 12.52
N PHE A 320 17.29 -7.22 12.07
CA PHE A 320 16.55 -5.97 12.01
C PHE A 320 16.26 -5.40 13.40
N LEU A 321 15.72 -6.21 14.31
CA LEU A 321 15.27 -5.73 15.64
C LEU A 321 16.43 -5.37 16.59
N SER A 322 17.61 -5.95 16.41
CA SER A 322 18.80 -5.57 17.20
C SER A 322 19.49 -4.31 16.68
N GLY A 323 19.08 -3.78 15.53
CA GLY A 323 19.68 -2.59 14.91
C GLY A 323 21.05 -2.85 14.27
N THR A 324 21.47 -4.11 14.12
CA THR A 324 22.75 -4.47 13.47
C THR A 324 22.83 -4.19 11.97
N ASP A 325 21.71 -3.77 11.36
CA ASP A 325 21.63 -3.38 9.94
C ASP A 325 21.66 -1.86 9.69
N LYS A 326 21.85 -1.05 10.75
CA LYS A 326 21.97 0.41 10.65
C LYS A 326 23.43 0.86 10.59
#